data_AF-A0A6I8LPS3-F1
#
_entry.id   AF-A0A6I8LPS3-F1
#
_cell.length_a   1.000
_cell.length_b   1.000
_cell.length_c   1.000
_cell.angle_alpha   90.00
_cell.angle_beta   90.00
_cell.angle_gamma   90.00
#
_symmetry.space_group_name_H-M   'P 1'
#
loop_
_entity.id
_entity.type
_entity.pdbx_description
1 polymer ?
#
loop_
_entity_poly.entity_id
_entity_poly.type
_entity_poly.pdbx_seq_one_letter_code
_entity_poly.pdbx_strand_id
1 'polypeptide(L)'
;MSHPNRERADRILDAAGELLLRMGYRKVAVDDIARAVGIGKGTVYLHWRNKELLFQALMMRESADLTDEILGRIEADPAMILPHKMISASFLVTHRRPLVMAMLRGNADMFGSLGDLALRKQQDELRARFEEAMLRRGLIRSDVPNLTYALNAATLGFYLGDTLSDEFDGIPLEGKAEVLAHLIRTAFEPAGEPDPAAVADVAAELSSALEALVSGYRQGIYAHDPARAPG
;
A
#
# COMPACT_ATOMS: atom_id res chain seq x y z
N MET A 1 -2.35 -27.31 1.17
CA MET A 1 -0.97 -27.66 1.56
C MET A 1 -0.05 -26.58 1.00
N SER A 2 0.57 -25.81 1.87
CA SER A 2 1.58 -24.81 1.47
C SER A 2 2.77 -25.54 0.82
N HIS A 3 3.29 -25.01 -0.29
CA HIS A 3 4.46 -25.56 -0.96
C HIS A 3 5.70 -25.24 -0.10
N PRO A 4 6.57 -26.21 0.23
CA PRO A 4 7.78 -25.97 1.05
C PRO A 4 8.69 -24.85 0.54
N ASN A 5 8.60 -24.54 -0.77
CA ASN A 5 9.31 -23.45 -1.41
C ASN A 5 8.77 -22.06 -1.01
N ARG A 6 7.45 -21.94 -0.81
CA ARG A 6 6.80 -20.70 -0.37
C ARG A 6 7.12 -20.38 1.08
N GLU A 7 7.03 -21.35 1.99
CA GLU A 7 7.41 -21.14 3.40
C GLU A 7 8.85 -20.65 3.56
N ARG A 8 9.75 -21.14 2.70
CA ARG A 8 11.13 -20.66 2.68
C ARG A 8 11.22 -19.22 2.16
N ALA A 9 10.54 -18.93 1.06
CA ALA A 9 10.49 -17.58 0.50
C ALA A 9 9.92 -16.58 1.50
N ASP A 10 8.83 -16.93 2.18
CA ASP A 10 8.19 -16.11 3.22
C ASP A 10 9.17 -15.80 4.36
N ARG A 11 9.87 -16.82 4.88
CA ARG A 11 10.92 -16.61 5.90
C ARG A 11 12.05 -15.68 5.43
N ILE A 12 12.45 -15.78 4.16
CA ILE A 12 13.48 -14.88 3.59
C ILE A 12 12.97 -13.44 3.55
N LEU A 13 11.72 -13.23 3.13
CA LEU A 13 11.08 -11.91 3.09
C LEU A 13 10.90 -11.32 4.50
N ASP A 14 10.53 -12.14 5.49
CA ASP A 14 10.42 -11.72 6.89
C ASP A 14 11.76 -11.21 7.43
N ALA A 15 12.82 -12.01 7.28
CA ALA A 15 14.15 -11.61 7.70
C ALA A 15 14.66 -10.37 6.93
N ALA A 16 14.32 -10.24 5.65
CA ALA A 16 14.64 -9.05 4.87
C ALA A 16 13.93 -7.81 5.39
N GLY A 17 12.66 -7.90 5.76
CA GLY A 17 11.87 -6.82 6.35
C GLY A 17 12.45 -6.35 7.68
N GLU A 18 12.75 -7.28 8.59
CA GLU A 18 13.37 -6.95 9.88
C GLU A 18 14.73 -6.26 9.73
N LEU A 19 15.59 -6.80 8.85
CA LEU A 19 16.91 -6.22 8.59
C LEU A 19 16.81 -4.86 7.91
N LEU A 20 15.85 -4.67 7.00
CA LEU A 20 15.59 -3.40 6.33
C LEU A 20 15.19 -2.31 7.32
N LEU A 21 14.26 -2.61 8.24
CA LEU A 21 13.86 -1.67 9.29
C LEU A 21 15.03 -1.30 10.21
N ARG A 22 15.85 -2.29 10.57
CA ARG A 22 16.94 -2.09 11.53
C ARG A 22 18.16 -1.37 10.95
N MET A 23 18.53 -1.66 9.70
CA MET A 23 19.81 -1.25 9.12
C MET A 23 19.65 -0.30 7.93
N GLY A 24 18.47 -0.24 7.33
CA GLY A 24 18.21 0.47 6.08
C GLY A 24 18.75 -0.26 4.85
N TYR A 25 18.13 -0.01 3.69
CA TYR A 25 18.39 -0.76 2.46
C TYR A 25 19.86 -0.78 2.06
N ARG A 26 20.57 0.35 2.09
CA ARG A 26 21.97 0.42 1.66
C ARG A 26 22.89 -0.51 2.46
N LYS A 27 22.61 -0.75 3.75
CA LYS A 27 23.48 -1.54 4.64
C LYS A 27 23.16 -3.03 4.66
N VAL A 28 21.94 -3.44 4.33
CA VAL A 28 21.55 -4.86 4.34
C VAL A 28 22.19 -5.60 3.17
N ALA A 29 22.95 -6.66 3.43
CA ALA A 29 23.43 -7.57 2.40
C ALA A 29 22.56 -8.84 2.32
N VAL A 30 22.51 -9.47 1.14
CA VAL A 30 21.86 -10.78 0.94
C VAL A 30 22.45 -11.86 1.86
N ASP A 31 23.75 -11.75 2.19
CA ASP A 31 24.42 -12.64 3.14
C ASP A 31 23.88 -12.50 4.56
N ASP A 32 23.48 -11.29 4.98
CA ASP A 32 22.90 -11.08 6.30
C ASP A 32 21.52 -11.71 6.40
N ILE A 33 20.73 -11.61 5.33
CA ILE A 33 19.40 -12.24 5.22
C ILE A 33 19.55 -13.77 5.26
N ALA A 34 20.46 -14.32 4.46
CA ALA A 34 20.71 -15.76 4.42
C ALA A 34 21.14 -16.31 5.79
N ARG A 35 22.02 -15.58 6.48
CA ARG A 35 22.48 -15.92 7.83
C ARG A 35 21.34 -15.88 8.85
N ALA A 36 20.46 -14.87 8.77
CA ALA A 36 19.33 -14.72 9.68
C ALA A 36 18.34 -15.90 9.61
N VAL A 37 18.15 -16.48 8.42
CA VAL A 37 17.26 -17.64 8.23
C VAL A 37 17.98 -19.00 8.24
N GLY A 38 19.30 -19.02 8.46
CA GLY A 38 20.11 -20.24 8.53
C GLY A 38 20.28 -20.98 7.20
N ILE A 39 20.32 -20.27 6.06
CA ILE A 39 20.51 -20.86 4.73
C ILE A 39 21.76 -20.31 4.03
N GLY A 40 22.17 -20.95 2.93
CA GLY A 40 23.24 -20.43 2.09
C GLY A 40 22.76 -19.27 1.21
N LYS A 41 23.65 -18.30 0.92
CA LYS A 41 23.39 -17.18 0.00
C LYS A 41 22.83 -17.63 -1.36
N GLY A 42 23.37 -18.73 -1.90
CA GLY A 42 22.90 -19.32 -3.15
C GLY A 42 21.42 -19.66 -3.12
N THR A 43 20.90 -20.13 -1.98
CA THR A 43 19.47 -20.44 -1.80
C THR A 43 18.60 -19.18 -1.90
N VAL A 44 19.06 -18.04 -1.39
CA VAL A 44 18.32 -16.77 -1.56
C VAL A 44 18.26 -16.38 -3.04
N TYR A 45 19.39 -16.51 -3.76
CA TYR A 45 19.44 -16.20 -5.19
C TYR A 45 18.63 -17.15 -6.09
N LEU A 46 18.29 -18.34 -5.60
CA LEU A 46 17.32 -19.20 -6.30
C LEU A 46 15.92 -18.60 -6.31
N HIS A 47 15.53 -17.85 -5.29
CA HIS A 47 14.23 -17.17 -5.23
C HIS A 47 14.25 -15.80 -5.92
N TRP A 48 15.30 -15.00 -5.69
CA TRP A 48 15.44 -13.67 -6.27
C TRP A 48 16.87 -13.41 -6.73
N ARG A 49 17.06 -13.17 -8.02
CA ARG A 49 18.39 -13.13 -8.67
C ARG A 49 19.29 -11.98 -8.19
N ASN A 50 18.71 -10.97 -7.56
CA ASN A 50 19.44 -9.86 -6.95
C ASN A 50 18.67 -9.30 -5.75
N LYS A 51 19.32 -8.37 -5.04
CA LYS A 51 18.78 -7.74 -3.84
C LYS A 51 17.56 -6.87 -4.15
N GLU A 52 17.59 -6.18 -5.29
CA GLU A 52 16.54 -5.29 -5.75
C GLU A 52 15.21 -6.04 -5.93
N LEU A 53 15.24 -7.20 -6.60
CA LEU A 53 14.08 -8.05 -6.84
C LEU A 53 13.53 -8.66 -5.55
N LEU A 54 14.41 -9.02 -4.60
CA LEU A 54 13.99 -9.50 -3.28
C LEU A 54 13.21 -8.42 -2.54
N PHE A 55 13.72 -7.19 -2.49
CA PHE A 55 13.04 -6.08 -1.83
C PHE A 55 11.80 -5.62 -2.59
N GLN A 56 11.78 -5.72 -3.93
CA GLN A 56 10.56 -5.51 -4.71
C GLN A 56 9.48 -6.53 -4.36
N ALA A 57 9.83 -7.81 -4.21
CA ALA A 57 8.90 -8.85 -3.80
C ALA A 57 8.39 -8.64 -2.37
N LEU A 58 9.27 -8.23 -1.44
CA LEU A 58 8.85 -7.79 -0.11
C LEU A 58 7.81 -6.67 -0.21
N MET A 59 8.03 -5.70 -1.09
CA MET A 59 7.08 -4.60 -1.23
C MET A 59 5.75 -4.97 -1.86
N MET A 60 5.76 -5.89 -2.83
CA MET A 60 4.53 -6.44 -3.37
C MET A 60 3.74 -7.18 -2.29
N ARG A 61 4.41 -7.89 -1.37
CA ARG A 61 3.77 -8.55 -0.22
C ARG A 61 3.10 -7.53 0.70
N GLU A 62 3.84 -6.52 1.16
CA GLU A 62 3.27 -5.48 2.04
C GLU A 62 2.10 -4.73 1.36
N SER A 63 2.19 -4.49 0.05
CA SER A 63 1.13 -3.83 -0.72
C SER A 63 -0.10 -4.72 -0.88
N ALA A 64 0.08 -6.03 -1.09
CA ALA A 64 -1.01 -7.00 -1.11
C ALA A 64 -1.73 -7.04 0.24
N ASP A 65 -0.98 -7.17 1.34
CA ASP A 65 -1.54 -7.28 2.69
C ASP A 65 -2.27 -6.00 3.13
N LEU A 66 -1.77 -4.82 2.73
CA LEU A 66 -2.47 -3.55 2.94
C LEU A 66 -3.77 -3.51 2.13
N THR A 67 -3.71 -3.90 0.86
CA THR A 67 -4.87 -3.86 -0.05
C THR A 67 -5.95 -4.85 0.37
N ASP A 68 -5.57 -6.06 0.79
CA ASP A 68 -6.49 -7.08 1.34
C ASP A 68 -7.23 -6.56 2.57
N GLU A 69 -6.54 -5.87 3.48
CA GLU A 69 -7.18 -5.31 4.68
C GLU A 69 -8.21 -4.24 4.31
N ILE A 70 -7.90 -3.38 3.32
CA ILE A 70 -8.83 -2.37 2.84
C ILE A 70 -10.01 -3.01 2.10
N LEU A 71 -9.75 -3.99 1.23
CA LEU A 71 -10.79 -4.75 0.52
C LEU A 71 -11.77 -5.39 1.51
N GLY A 72 -11.28 -6.08 2.53
CA GLY A 72 -12.13 -6.69 3.56
C GLY A 72 -12.99 -5.67 4.32
N ARG A 73 -12.53 -4.42 4.48
CA ARG A 73 -13.34 -3.33 5.07
C ARG A 73 -14.46 -2.88 4.12
N ILE A 74 -14.18 -2.80 2.82
CA ILE A 74 -15.19 -2.44 1.80
C ILE A 74 -16.24 -3.53 1.66
N GLU A 75 -15.84 -4.80 1.66
CA GLU A 75 -16.76 -5.94 1.64
C GLU A 75 -17.69 -5.97 2.86
N ALA A 76 -17.18 -5.57 4.03
CA ALA A 76 -17.96 -5.50 5.26
C ALA A 76 -18.90 -4.28 5.33
N ASP A 77 -18.47 -3.12 4.84
CA ASP A 77 -19.27 -1.89 4.74
C ASP A 77 -18.96 -1.17 3.41
N PRO A 78 -19.83 -1.23 2.39
CA PRO A 78 -19.63 -0.52 1.14
C PRO A 78 -19.42 0.98 1.30
N ALA A 79 -19.95 1.61 2.37
CA ALA A 79 -19.72 3.02 2.63
C ALA A 79 -18.26 3.33 3.00
N MET A 80 -17.42 2.33 3.27
CA MET A 80 -15.96 2.51 3.43
C MET A 80 -15.29 3.13 2.21
N ILE A 81 -15.93 3.10 1.03
CA ILE A 81 -15.42 3.79 -0.15
C ILE A 81 -15.48 5.31 -0.06
N LEU A 82 -16.29 5.88 0.85
CA LEU A 82 -16.36 7.33 0.98
C LEU A 82 -14.98 7.90 1.35
N PRO A 83 -14.50 8.97 0.68
CA PRO A 83 -13.13 9.45 0.84
C PRO A 83 -12.68 9.61 2.29
N HIS A 84 -13.51 10.18 3.17
CA HIS A 84 -13.19 10.39 4.58
C HIS A 84 -13.00 9.09 5.36
N LYS A 85 -13.79 8.05 5.07
CA LYS A 85 -13.65 6.72 5.68
C LYS A 85 -12.44 5.99 5.10
N MET A 86 -12.30 5.99 3.77
CA MET A 86 -11.23 5.28 3.07
C MET A 86 -9.86 5.81 3.45
N ILE A 87 -9.68 7.13 3.39
CA ILE A 87 -8.38 7.78 3.63
C ILE A 87 -7.97 7.67 5.10
N SER A 88 -8.89 7.87 6.04
CA SER A 88 -8.60 7.70 7.48
C SER A 88 -8.33 6.25 7.87
N ALA A 89 -9.07 5.28 7.31
CA ALA A 89 -8.79 3.87 7.50
C ALA A 89 -7.41 3.51 6.92
N SER A 90 -7.11 3.92 5.68
CA SER A 90 -5.81 3.70 5.04
C SER A 90 -4.66 4.30 5.85
N PHE A 91 -4.87 5.49 6.44
CA PHE A 91 -3.91 6.13 7.34
C PHE A 91 -3.59 5.24 8.56
N LEU A 92 -4.60 4.72 9.25
CA LEU A 92 -4.42 3.81 10.39
C LEU A 92 -3.74 2.50 9.99
N VAL A 93 -4.20 1.89 8.89
CA VAL A 93 -3.68 0.63 8.33
C VAL A 93 -2.20 0.75 7.98
N THR A 94 -1.82 1.87 7.36
CA THR A 94 -0.45 2.16 6.95
C THR A 94 0.45 2.41 8.16
N HIS A 95 0.00 3.17 9.17
CA HIS A 95 0.79 3.43 10.37
C HIS A 95 1.10 2.18 11.20
N ARG A 96 0.28 1.13 11.08
CA ARG A 96 0.53 -0.18 11.71
C ARG A 96 1.56 -1.03 10.96
N ARG A 97 2.06 -0.57 9.81
CA ARG A 97 3.02 -1.27 8.95
C ARG A 97 4.33 -0.46 8.84
N PRO A 98 5.32 -0.71 9.73
CA PRO A 98 6.55 0.07 9.79
C PRO A 98 7.33 0.12 8.47
N LEU A 99 7.31 -0.97 7.68
CA LEU A 99 7.98 -1.03 6.39
C LEU A 99 7.39 -0.04 5.38
N VAL A 100 6.06 0.00 5.30
CA VAL A 100 5.35 0.93 4.40
C VAL A 100 5.59 2.38 4.83
N MET A 101 5.52 2.67 6.13
CA MET A 101 5.82 4.01 6.66
C MET A 101 7.26 4.45 6.41
N ALA A 102 8.24 3.54 6.56
CA ALA A 102 9.64 3.83 6.32
C ALA A 102 9.92 4.21 4.86
N MET A 103 9.15 3.67 3.92
CA MET A 103 9.24 4.07 2.51
C MET A 103 8.65 5.45 2.26
N LEU A 104 7.45 5.69 2.79
CA LEU A 104 6.72 6.94 2.58
C LEU A 104 7.51 8.16 3.07
N ARG A 105 8.31 7.99 4.14
CA ARG A 105 9.09 9.06 4.79
C ARG A 105 10.44 9.39 4.13
N GLY A 106 10.71 8.92 2.90
CA GLY A 106 11.89 9.39 2.14
C GLY A 106 13.02 8.39 2.00
N ASN A 107 12.72 7.09 2.02
CA ASN A 107 13.57 6.09 1.37
C ASN A 107 13.18 5.88 -0.11
N ALA A 108 12.66 6.92 -0.77
CA ALA A 108 12.22 6.89 -2.17
C ALA A 108 13.36 6.52 -3.17
N ASP A 109 14.62 6.75 -2.78
CA ASP A 109 15.81 6.31 -3.53
C ASP A 109 16.03 4.78 -3.51
N MET A 110 15.29 4.01 -2.69
CA MET A 110 15.55 2.57 -2.50
C MET A 110 15.24 1.68 -3.72
N PHE A 111 14.39 2.11 -4.66
CA PHE A 111 13.78 1.20 -5.65
C PHE A 111 14.11 1.46 -7.13
N GLY A 112 14.95 2.44 -7.48
CA GLY A 112 15.53 2.56 -8.83
C GLY A 112 14.53 2.46 -10.01
N SER A 113 13.88 3.57 -10.32
CA SER A 113 13.20 4.08 -11.54
C SER A 113 12.77 3.21 -12.76
N LEU A 114 12.78 1.87 -12.80
CA LEU A 114 12.30 1.12 -13.99
C LEU A 114 11.35 -0.05 -13.71
N GLY A 115 11.58 -0.85 -12.67
CA GLY A 115 10.63 -1.93 -12.27
C GLY A 115 9.34 -1.38 -11.66
N ASP A 116 9.39 -0.14 -11.19
CA ASP A 116 8.31 0.58 -10.51
C ASP A 116 7.37 1.31 -11.46
N LEU A 117 7.77 1.60 -12.71
CA LEU A 117 6.97 2.46 -13.60
C LEU A 117 5.65 1.80 -14.02
N ALA A 118 5.66 0.50 -14.34
CA ALA A 118 4.45 -0.22 -14.73
C ALA A 118 3.47 -0.35 -13.57
N LEU A 119 3.97 -0.63 -12.36
CA LEU A 119 3.13 -0.74 -11.18
C LEU A 119 2.57 0.63 -10.76
N ARG A 120 3.39 1.68 -10.78
CA ARG A 120 2.96 3.06 -10.54
C ARG A 120 1.90 3.48 -11.56
N LYS A 121 2.11 3.16 -12.84
CA LYS A 121 1.13 3.42 -13.90
C LYS A 121 -0.20 2.72 -13.61
N GLN A 122 -0.17 1.44 -13.23
CA GLN A 122 -1.39 0.69 -12.88
C GLN A 122 -2.10 1.29 -11.66
N GLN A 123 -1.35 1.73 -10.65
CA GLN A 123 -1.90 2.42 -9.48
C GLN A 123 -2.49 3.79 -9.85
N ASP A 124 -1.81 4.56 -10.71
CA ASP A 124 -2.27 5.85 -11.20
C ASP A 124 -3.55 5.72 -12.05
N GLU A 125 -3.63 4.71 -12.92
CA GLU A 125 -4.82 4.39 -13.70
C GLU A 125 -6.00 3.97 -12.81
N LEU A 126 -5.74 3.13 -11.80
CA LEU A 126 -6.76 2.73 -10.83
C LEU A 126 -7.29 3.95 -10.06
N ARG A 127 -6.39 4.81 -9.56
CA ARG A 127 -6.75 6.05 -8.85
C ARG A 127 -7.59 6.96 -9.74
N ALA A 128 -7.15 7.21 -10.97
CA ALA A 128 -7.85 8.09 -11.91
C ALA A 128 -9.26 7.57 -12.24
N ARG A 129 -9.38 6.26 -12.52
CA ARG A 129 -10.67 5.62 -12.78
C ARG A 129 -11.62 5.75 -11.59
N PHE A 130 -11.11 5.57 -10.38
CA PHE A 130 -11.92 5.65 -9.17
C PHE A 130 -12.35 7.08 -8.84
N GLU A 131 -11.46 8.06 -9.00
CA GLU A 131 -11.80 9.49 -8.89
C GLU A 131 -12.89 9.86 -9.89
N GLU A 132 -12.77 9.41 -11.15
CA GLU A 132 -13.79 9.65 -12.17
C GLU A 132 -15.14 9.00 -11.79
N ALA A 133 -15.14 7.76 -11.28
CA ALA A 133 -16.34 7.09 -10.83
C ALA A 133 -17.03 7.85 -9.68
N MET A 134 -16.26 8.33 -8.70
CA MET A 134 -16.78 9.14 -7.59
C MET A 134 -17.37 10.47 -8.07
N LEU A 135 -16.70 11.15 -9.00
CA LEU A 135 -17.19 12.42 -9.58
C LEU A 135 -18.50 12.21 -10.33
N ARG A 136 -18.56 11.20 -11.21
CA ARG A 136 -19.77 10.89 -11.99
C ARG A 136 -20.97 10.53 -11.11
N ARG A 137 -20.71 9.96 -9.93
CA ARG A 137 -21.74 9.53 -8.98
C ARG A 137 -22.02 10.53 -7.86
N GLY A 138 -21.35 11.69 -7.87
CA GLY A 138 -21.55 12.73 -6.86
C GLY A 138 -21.12 12.29 -5.46
N LEU A 139 -20.10 11.44 -5.34
CA LEU A 139 -19.53 11.02 -4.05
C LEU A 139 -18.35 11.90 -3.62
N ILE A 140 -17.78 12.65 -4.55
CA ILE A 140 -16.75 13.66 -4.31
C ILE A 140 -17.14 14.94 -5.05
N ARG A 141 -16.76 16.09 -4.49
CA ARG A 141 -17.07 17.42 -5.01
C ARG A 141 -16.36 17.69 -6.34
N SER A 142 -17.11 18.19 -7.31
CA SER A 142 -16.57 18.59 -8.62
C SER A 142 -16.10 20.04 -8.69
N ASP A 143 -16.38 20.84 -7.66
CA ASP A 143 -16.06 22.27 -7.60
C ASP A 143 -14.71 22.58 -6.93
N VAL A 144 -13.98 21.54 -6.48
CA VAL A 144 -12.65 21.69 -5.88
C VAL A 144 -11.59 21.90 -6.98
N PRO A 145 -10.88 23.04 -7.00
CA PRO A 145 -9.82 23.27 -7.98
C PRO A 145 -8.68 22.27 -7.82
N ASN A 146 -8.27 21.62 -8.91
CA ASN A 146 -7.22 20.61 -8.92
C ASN A 146 -7.46 19.51 -7.86
N LEU A 147 -8.68 18.94 -7.83
CA LEU A 147 -9.14 17.96 -6.84
C LEU A 147 -8.08 16.94 -6.42
N THR A 148 -7.47 16.22 -7.37
CA THR A 148 -6.43 15.22 -7.09
C THR A 148 -5.25 15.81 -6.31
N TYR A 149 -4.76 16.98 -6.71
CA TYR A 149 -3.64 17.64 -6.05
C TYR A 149 -4.03 18.08 -4.64
N ALA A 150 -5.18 18.74 -4.47
CA ALA A 150 -5.66 19.21 -3.18
C ALA A 150 -5.87 18.06 -2.20
N LEU A 151 -6.49 16.96 -2.64
CA LEU A 151 -6.73 15.76 -1.84
C LEU A 151 -5.41 15.09 -1.42
N ASN A 152 -4.47 14.93 -2.35
CA ASN A 152 -3.15 14.38 -2.07
C ASN A 152 -2.35 15.25 -1.11
N ALA A 153 -2.34 16.57 -1.30
CA ALA A 153 -1.62 17.50 -0.43
C ALA A 153 -2.20 17.49 0.99
N ALA A 154 -3.53 17.53 1.11
CA ALA A 154 -4.22 17.43 2.39
C ALA A 154 -3.88 16.12 3.11
N THR A 155 -3.82 14.99 2.39
CA THR A 155 -3.54 13.67 2.97
C THR A 155 -2.08 13.49 3.34
N LEU A 156 -1.15 13.88 2.47
CA LEU A 156 0.29 13.67 2.65
C LEU A 156 0.82 14.41 3.88
N GLY A 157 0.26 15.58 4.21
CA GLY A 157 0.61 16.32 5.42
C GLY A 157 0.43 15.49 6.70
N PHE A 158 -0.59 14.64 6.77
CA PHE A 158 -0.84 13.79 7.96
C PHE A 158 0.19 12.66 8.08
N TYR A 159 0.67 12.12 6.96
CA TYR A 159 1.69 11.07 6.97
C TYR A 159 3.09 11.58 7.33
N LEU A 160 3.38 12.82 6.97
CA LEU A 160 4.70 13.44 7.15
C LEU A 160 4.78 14.35 8.38
N GLY A 161 3.66 14.79 8.96
CA GLY A 161 3.61 15.75 10.07
C GLY A 161 4.57 15.39 11.22
N ASP A 162 4.43 14.18 11.75
CA ASP A 162 5.26 13.67 12.87
C ASP A 162 6.73 13.43 12.48
N THR A 163 7.07 13.50 11.19
CA THR A 163 8.46 13.43 10.72
C THR A 163 9.11 14.81 10.67
N LEU A 164 8.29 15.87 10.56
CA LEU A 164 8.75 17.24 10.38
C LEU A 164 8.74 18.05 11.68
N SER A 165 7.90 17.67 12.66
CA SER A 165 7.75 18.37 13.93
C SER A 165 7.21 17.45 15.03
N ASP A 166 7.67 17.64 16.26
CA ASP A 166 7.17 16.96 17.47
C ASP A 166 5.96 17.70 18.09
N GLU A 167 5.54 18.83 17.50
CA GLU A 167 4.47 19.70 18.01
C GLU A 167 3.14 18.95 18.24
N PHE A 168 2.92 17.84 17.53
CA PHE A 168 1.67 17.07 17.53
C PHE A 168 1.77 15.70 18.22
N ASP A 169 2.83 15.43 18.96
CA ASP A 169 3.06 14.15 19.65
C ASP A 169 2.01 13.84 20.72
N GLY A 170 1.35 14.87 21.26
CA GLY A 170 0.28 14.72 22.25
C GLY A 170 -1.04 14.20 21.70
N ILE A 171 -1.20 14.10 20.38
CA ILE A 171 -2.44 13.63 19.74
C ILE A 171 -2.30 12.14 19.41
N PRO A 172 -3.16 11.25 19.94
CA PRO A 172 -3.16 9.84 19.58
C PRO A 172 -3.39 9.62 18.07
N LEU A 173 -2.89 8.51 17.53
CA LEU A 173 -3.00 8.19 16.10
C LEU A 173 -4.47 8.16 15.64
N GLU A 174 -5.35 7.60 16.46
CA GLU A 174 -6.80 7.57 16.22
C GLU A 174 -7.38 8.98 16.17
N GLY A 175 -6.94 9.89 17.05
CA GLY A 175 -7.33 11.30 17.01
C GLY A 175 -6.85 12.01 15.74
N LYS A 176 -5.64 11.71 15.25
CA LYS A 176 -5.15 12.22 13.96
C LYS A 176 -6.01 11.70 12.80
N ALA A 177 -6.43 10.43 12.85
CA ALA A 177 -7.31 9.83 11.85
C ALA A 177 -8.71 10.46 11.85
N GLU A 178 -9.26 10.80 13.02
CA GLU A 178 -10.53 11.53 13.16
C GLU A 178 -10.44 12.94 12.55
N VAL A 179 -9.36 13.67 12.80
CA VAL A 179 -9.12 14.99 12.19
C VAL A 179 -8.99 14.87 10.67
N LEU A 180 -8.27 13.85 10.18
CA LEU A 180 -8.16 13.58 8.75
C LEU A 180 -9.53 13.28 8.13
N ALA A 181 -10.32 12.38 8.75
CA ALA A 181 -11.67 12.08 8.28
C ALA A 181 -12.55 13.34 8.23
N HIS A 182 -12.50 14.17 9.27
CA HIS A 182 -13.24 15.43 9.32
C HIS A 182 -12.84 16.39 8.19
N LEU A 183 -11.53 16.61 8.00
CA LEU A 183 -11.01 17.45 6.92
C LEU A 183 -11.47 16.93 5.55
N ILE A 184 -11.33 15.63 5.30
CA ILE A 184 -11.69 15.05 4.01
C ILE A 184 -13.20 15.19 3.74
N ARG A 185 -14.04 14.87 4.73
CA ARG A 185 -15.50 14.95 4.62
C ARG A 185 -15.96 16.36 4.31
N THR A 186 -15.43 17.34 5.01
CA THR A 186 -15.85 18.75 4.91
C THR A 186 -15.33 19.43 3.64
N ALA A 187 -14.09 19.13 3.24
CA ALA A 187 -13.45 19.81 2.12
C ALA A 187 -13.78 19.19 0.76
N PHE A 188 -13.92 17.86 0.67
CA PHE A 188 -13.94 17.15 -0.61
C PHE A 188 -15.23 16.40 -0.91
N GLU A 189 -16.14 16.18 0.06
CA GLU A 189 -17.38 15.45 -0.19
C GLU A 189 -18.60 16.37 -0.23
N PRO A 190 -19.66 16.03 -0.99
CA PRO A 190 -20.89 16.80 -1.00
C PRO A 190 -21.59 16.79 0.37
N ALA A 191 -22.27 17.90 0.67
CA ALA A 191 -23.10 18.01 1.86
C ALA A 191 -24.32 17.07 1.73
N GLY A 192 -24.69 16.43 2.85
CA GLY A 192 -25.80 15.47 2.89
C GLY A 192 -25.36 14.01 2.78
N GLU A 193 -26.33 13.11 2.88
CA GLU A 193 -26.07 11.67 2.78
C GLU A 193 -25.90 11.27 1.30
N PRO A 194 -24.88 10.45 0.97
CA PRO A 194 -24.67 9.97 -0.39
C PRO A 194 -25.78 8.99 -0.78
N ASP A 195 -26.08 8.91 -2.08
CA ASP A 195 -26.99 7.89 -2.60
C ASP A 195 -26.45 6.48 -2.31
N PRO A 196 -27.17 5.64 -1.53
CA PRO A 196 -26.71 4.30 -1.20
C PRO A 196 -26.47 3.41 -2.43
N ALA A 197 -27.24 3.60 -3.51
CA ALA A 197 -27.05 2.84 -4.75
C ALA A 197 -25.75 3.24 -5.45
N ALA A 198 -25.46 4.54 -5.50
CA ALA A 198 -24.19 5.06 -6.01
C ALA A 198 -22.98 4.55 -5.23
N VAL A 199 -23.09 4.50 -3.89
CA VAL A 199 -22.05 3.93 -3.02
C VAL A 199 -21.82 2.45 -3.31
N ALA A 200 -22.90 1.66 -3.39
CA ALA A 200 -22.81 0.22 -3.66
C ALA A 200 -22.20 -0.07 -5.05
N ASP A 201 -22.62 0.66 -6.09
CA ASP A 201 -22.09 0.51 -7.45
C ASP A 201 -20.58 0.76 -7.49
N VAL A 202 -20.12 1.87 -6.89
CA VAL A 202 -18.71 2.27 -6.86
C VAL A 202 -17.88 1.32 -5.98
N ALA A 203 -18.46 0.82 -4.88
CA ALA A 203 -17.83 -0.17 -4.03
C ALA A 203 -17.57 -1.50 -4.74
N ALA A 204 -18.55 -1.99 -5.52
CA ALA A 204 -18.39 -3.20 -6.31
C ALA A 204 -17.29 -3.05 -7.37
N GLU A 205 -17.27 -1.90 -8.08
CA GLU A 205 -16.24 -1.60 -9.08
C GLU A 205 -14.84 -1.54 -8.46
N LEU A 206 -14.68 -0.85 -7.32
CA LEU A 206 -13.41 -0.75 -6.63
C LEU A 206 -12.95 -2.11 -6.10
N SER A 207 -13.84 -2.87 -5.46
CA SER A 207 -13.51 -4.17 -4.88
C SER A 207 -12.92 -5.11 -5.94
N SER A 208 -13.59 -5.22 -7.09
CA SER A 208 -13.10 -6.02 -8.22
C SER A 208 -11.72 -5.55 -8.73
N ALA A 209 -11.49 -4.24 -8.76
CA ALA A 209 -10.20 -3.69 -9.19
C ALA A 209 -9.08 -3.94 -8.16
N LEU A 210 -9.38 -3.85 -6.86
CA LEU A 210 -8.44 -4.16 -5.78
C LEU A 210 -8.11 -5.66 -5.74
N GLU A 211 -9.08 -6.55 -5.95
CA GLU A 211 -8.84 -7.99 -6.09
C GLU A 211 -7.85 -8.29 -7.23
N ALA A 212 -8.05 -7.65 -8.39
CA ALA A 212 -7.14 -7.78 -9.53
C ALA A 212 -5.73 -7.27 -9.21
N LEU A 213 -5.63 -6.15 -8.50
CA LEU A 213 -4.36 -5.58 -8.04
C LEU A 213 -3.62 -6.52 -7.08
N VAL A 214 -4.32 -7.05 -6.07
CA VAL A 214 -3.78 -8.03 -5.10
C VAL A 214 -3.31 -9.29 -5.82
N SER A 215 -4.10 -9.80 -6.77
CA SER A 215 -3.70 -10.96 -7.58
C SER A 215 -2.41 -10.67 -8.35
N GLY A 216 -2.28 -9.49 -8.94
CA GLY A 216 -1.06 -9.02 -9.60
C GLY A 216 0.15 -9.01 -8.67
N TYR A 217 0.01 -8.44 -7.45
CA TYR A 217 1.06 -8.46 -6.44
C TYR A 217 1.49 -9.87 -6.08
N ARG A 218 0.53 -10.74 -5.73
CA ARG A 218 0.82 -12.13 -5.33
C ARG A 218 1.52 -12.94 -6.44
N GLN A 219 1.17 -12.68 -7.70
CA GLN A 219 1.86 -13.30 -8.84
C GLN A 219 3.29 -12.80 -9.01
N GLY A 220 3.53 -11.50 -8.75
CA GLY A 220 4.83 -10.85 -8.84
C GLY A 220 5.83 -11.30 -7.77
N ILE A 221 5.38 -11.53 -6.53
CA ILE A 221 6.23 -11.94 -5.39
C ILE A 221 7.09 -13.16 -5.75
N TYR A 222 6.50 -14.13 -6.46
CA TYR A 222 7.11 -15.42 -6.80
C TYR A 222 7.43 -15.58 -8.29
N ALA A 223 7.37 -14.50 -9.08
CA ALA A 223 7.58 -14.57 -10.53
C ALA A 223 8.99 -15.04 -10.93
N HIS A 224 9.95 -14.96 -10.00
CA HIS A 224 11.33 -15.37 -10.21
C HIS A 224 11.69 -16.74 -9.62
N ASP A 225 10.70 -17.45 -9.04
CA ASP A 225 10.90 -18.80 -8.52
C ASP A 225 11.05 -19.81 -9.69
N PRO A 226 12.19 -20.51 -9.79
CA PRO A 226 12.43 -21.50 -10.85
C PRO A 226 11.43 -22.66 -10.83
N ALA A 227 10.70 -22.90 -9.73
CA ALA A 227 9.61 -23.87 -9.69
C ALA A 227 8.42 -23.53 -10.62
N ARG A 228 8.42 -22.34 -11.24
CA ARG A 228 7.39 -21.86 -12.17
C ARG A 228 7.87 -21.83 -13.63
N ALA A 229 9.08 -22.30 -13.94
CA ALA A 229 9.49 -22.49 -15.32
C ALA A 229 8.57 -23.55 -15.97
N PRO A 230 7.85 -23.23 -17.07
CA PRO A 230 7.15 -24.27 -17.81
C PRO A 230 8.20 -25.27 -18.30
N GLY A 231 8.04 -26.53 -17.89
CA GLY A 231 8.76 -27.65 -18.48
C GLY A 231 8.35 -27.89 -19.92
#